data_AF-I0IN57-F1
#
_entry.id   AF-I0IN57-F1
#
_cell.length_a   1.000
_cell.length_b   1.000
_cell.length_c   1.000
_cell.angle_alpha   90.00
_cell.angle_beta   90.00
_cell.angle_gamma   90.00
#
_symmetry.space_group_name_H-M   'P 1'
#
loop_
_entity.id
_entity.type
_entity.pdbx_description
1 polymer ?
#
loop_
_entity_poly.entity_id
_entity_poly.type
_entity_poly.pdbx_seq_one_letter_code
_entity_poly.pdbx_strand_id
1 'polypeptide(L)'
;MSDDDIRNRYRDLLGFVPENIEKRFSLAGLSGKPDSIGAIERFREEMIHDNPLDRKTQQLVHLAMFLAQGNRAAAMLHVRGALKAGATPAELYGVCETGAIVGGMPVYSLAVDLVHDVLREQGFWERSNPPATSETS
;
A
#
# COMPACT_ATOMS: atom_id res chain seq x y z
N MET A 1 7.95 19.29 -15.72
CA MET A 1 6.99 18.23 -16.05
C MET A 1 5.62 18.85 -15.93
N SER A 2 4.86 18.83 -17.01
CA SER A 2 3.50 19.39 -17.08
C SER A 2 2.49 18.48 -16.38
N ASP A 3 1.30 18.99 -16.09
CA ASP A 3 0.20 18.20 -15.54
C ASP A 3 -0.18 17.03 -16.47
N ASP A 4 -0.13 17.26 -17.79
CA ASP A 4 -0.45 16.24 -18.79
C ASP A 4 0.61 15.14 -18.84
N ASP A 5 1.89 15.48 -18.65
CA ASP A 5 2.95 14.47 -18.54
C ASP A 5 2.69 13.54 -17.33
N ILE A 6 2.27 14.11 -16.20
CA ILE A 6 1.98 13.35 -14.98
C ILE A 6 0.74 12.48 -15.19
N ARG A 7 -0.33 13.00 -15.79
CA ARG A 7 -1.52 12.20 -16.13
C ARG A 7 -1.17 11.05 -17.06
N ASN A 8 -0.35 11.29 -18.08
CA ASN A 8 0.08 10.26 -19.01
C ASN A 8 0.84 9.13 -18.30
N ARG A 9 1.74 9.44 -17.36
CA ARG A 9 2.39 8.40 -16.54
C ARG A 9 1.40 7.51 -15.80
N TYR A 10 0.34 8.08 -15.21
CA TYR A 10 -0.67 7.27 -14.52
C TYR A 10 -1.49 6.43 -15.50
N ARG A 11 -1.83 6.94 -16.68
CA ARG A 11 -2.48 6.15 -17.73
C ARG A 11 -1.59 5.00 -18.20
N ASP A 12 -0.30 5.25 -18.42
CA ASP A 12 0.64 4.22 -18.85
C ASP A 12 0.81 3.14 -17.77
N LEU A 13 0.84 3.53 -16.49
CA LEU A 13 1.04 2.61 -15.38
C LEU A 13 -0.22 1.81 -15.00
N LEU A 14 -1.40 2.44 -15.04
CA LEU A 14 -2.65 1.89 -14.48
C LEU A 14 -3.77 1.72 -15.51
N GLY A 15 -3.60 2.23 -16.73
CA GLY A 15 -4.65 2.29 -17.77
C GLY A 15 -5.63 3.45 -17.59
N PHE A 16 -5.56 4.20 -16.48
CA PHE A 16 -6.41 5.35 -16.17
C PHE A 16 -5.72 6.31 -15.19
N VAL A 17 -6.21 7.53 -15.06
CA VAL A 17 -5.78 8.47 -14.01
C VAL A 17 -6.65 8.28 -12.78
N PRO A 18 -6.10 7.91 -11.61
CA PRO A 18 -6.89 7.75 -10.40
C PRO A 18 -7.57 9.04 -9.95
N GLU A 19 -8.78 8.93 -9.40
CA GLU A 19 -9.59 10.08 -8.98
C GLU A 19 -8.87 10.99 -7.97
N ASN A 20 -8.11 10.40 -7.05
CA ASN A 20 -7.32 11.16 -6.07
C ASN A 20 -6.22 12.02 -6.72
N ILE A 21 -5.72 11.63 -7.90
CA ILE A 21 -4.74 12.42 -8.67
C ILE A 21 -5.45 13.61 -9.34
N GLU A 22 -6.62 13.42 -9.93
CA GLU A 22 -7.40 14.53 -10.50
C GLU A 22 -7.83 15.55 -9.43
N LYS A 23 -8.19 15.08 -8.23
CA LYS A 23 -8.46 15.95 -7.07
C LYS A 23 -7.26 16.83 -6.72
N ARG A 24 -6.03 16.31 -6.82
CA ARG A 24 -4.80 17.09 -6.57
C ARG A 24 -4.64 18.20 -7.59
N PHE A 25 -4.78 17.89 -8.88
CA PHE A 25 -4.68 18.90 -9.95
C PHE A 25 -5.74 20.00 -9.81
N SER A 26 -7.00 19.60 -9.57
CA SER A 26 -8.10 20.54 -9.38
C SER A 26 -7.83 21.52 -8.23
N LEU A 27 -7.42 21.02 -7.06
CA LEU A 27 -7.11 21.85 -5.91
C LEU A 27 -5.86 22.71 -6.11
N ALA A 28 -4.81 22.17 -6.75
CA ALA A 28 -3.60 22.93 -7.06
C ALA A 28 -3.91 24.12 -7.98
N GLY A 29 -4.72 23.91 -9.02
CA GLY A 29 -5.20 24.96 -9.91
C GLY A 29 -6.01 26.03 -9.17
N LEU A 30 -7.01 25.62 -8.37
CA LEU A 30 -7.83 26.53 -7.57
C LEU A 30 -7.00 27.35 -6.57
N SER A 31 -5.93 26.76 -6.01
CA SER A 31 -5.04 27.44 -5.07
C SER A 31 -4.03 28.38 -5.72
N GLY A 32 -3.96 28.43 -7.06
CA GLY A 32 -2.93 29.17 -7.79
C GLY A 32 -1.52 28.58 -7.64
N LYS A 33 -1.40 27.29 -7.26
CA LYS A 33 -0.13 26.59 -7.07
C LYS A 33 0.00 25.32 -7.93
N PRO A 34 -0.20 25.39 -9.26
CA PRO A 34 -0.11 24.21 -10.14
C PRO A 34 1.25 23.49 -10.03
N ASP A 35 2.34 24.25 -9.90
CA ASP A 35 3.71 23.71 -9.82
C ASP A 35 3.96 22.79 -8.61
N SER A 36 3.11 22.87 -7.58
CA SER A 36 3.21 22.02 -6.40
C SER A 36 3.05 20.53 -6.73
N ILE A 37 2.25 20.19 -7.75
CA ILE A 37 2.06 18.79 -8.15
C ILE A 37 3.33 18.24 -8.77
N GLY A 38 3.97 19.01 -9.66
CA GLY A 38 5.27 18.64 -10.22
C GLY A 38 6.35 18.46 -9.14
N ALA A 39 6.33 19.26 -8.07
CA ALA A 39 7.25 19.10 -6.94
C ALA A 39 6.99 17.82 -6.15
N ILE A 40 5.73 17.51 -5.85
CA ILE A 40 5.32 16.28 -5.15
C ILE A 40 5.71 15.04 -5.96
N GLU A 41 5.46 15.02 -7.27
CA GLU A 41 5.76 13.84 -8.08
C GLU A 41 7.28 13.64 -8.27
N ARG A 42 8.09 14.72 -8.33
CA ARG A 42 9.55 14.59 -8.30
C ARG A 42 10.06 14.02 -6.98
N PHE A 43 9.51 14.48 -5.86
CA PHE A 43 9.84 13.92 -4.55
C PHE A 43 9.48 12.44 -4.48
N ARG A 44 8.32 12.04 -5.02
CA ARG A 44 7.90 10.64 -5.06
C ARG A 44 8.77 9.79 -5.97
N GLU A 45 9.18 10.29 -7.13
CA GLU A 45 10.13 9.59 -8.01
C GLU A 45 11.40 9.25 -7.23
N GLU A 46 12.07 10.26 -6.67
CA GLU A 46 13.33 10.08 -5.95
C GLU A 46 13.17 9.16 -4.73
N MET A 47 12.16 9.40 -3.89
CA MET A 47 12.05 8.72 -2.60
C MET A 47 11.46 7.32 -2.69
N ILE A 48 10.71 7.01 -3.75
CA ILE A 48 9.96 5.77 -3.88
C ILE A 48 10.46 4.91 -5.04
N HIS A 49 10.70 5.52 -6.20
CA HIS A 49 11.11 4.80 -7.41
C HIS A 49 12.62 4.62 -7.49
N ASP A 50 13.40 5.65 -7.11
CA ASP A 50 14.88 5.63 -7.11
C ASP A 50 15.48 5.28 -5.72
N ASN A 51 14.65 4.75 -4.83
CA ASN A 51 15.09 4.34 -3.50
C ASN A 51 15.95 3.05 -3.57
N PRO A 52 17.01 2.91 -2.76
CA PRO A 52 17.82 1.69 -2.72
C PRO A 52 17.09 0.46 -2.15
N LEU A 53 15.98 0.64 -1.42
CA LEU A 53 15.13 -0.45 -0.96
C LEU A 53 14.22 -0.93 -2.08
N ASP A 54 14.11 -2.25 -2.24
CA ASP A 54 13.15 -2.83 -3.16
C ASP A 54 11.69 -2.48 -2.77
N ARG A 55 10.77 -2.66 -3.72
CA ARG A 55 9.36 -2.28 -3.53
C ARG A 55 8.73 -3.00 -2.34
N LYS A 56 9.03 -4.29 -2.15
CA LYS A 56 8.46 -5.10 -1.06
C LYS A 56 8.92 -4.55 0.30
N THR A 57 10.21 -4.31 0.45
CA THR A 57 10.83 -3.80 1.66
C THR A 57 10.29 -2.43 2.01
N GLN A 58 10.19 -1.50 1.05
CA GLN A 58 9.57 -0.19 1.30
C GLN A 58 8.13 -0.32 1.81
N GLN A 59 7.33 -1.23 1.25
CA GLN A 59 5.94 -1.42 1.69
C GLN A 59 5.86 -1.97 3.11
N LEU A 60 6.72 -2.93 3.47
CA LEU A 60 6.79 -3.49 4.83
C LEU A 60 7.25 -2.42 5.85
N VAL A 61 8.21 -1.57 5.49
CA VAL A 61 8.67 -0.45 6.32
C VAL A 61 7.54 0.57 6.53
N HIS A 62 6.85 0.99 5.46
CA HIS A 62 5.71 1.90 5.58
C HIS A 62 4.58 1.29 6.42
N LEU A 63 4.29 -0.01 6.25
CA LEU A 63 3.33 -0.73 7.09
C LEU A 63 3.70 -0.60 8.57
N ALA A 64 4.94 -0.91 8.95
CA ALA A 64 5.41 -0.80 10.33
C ALA A 64 5.29 0.65 10.88
N MET A 65 5.63 1.66 10.08
CA MET A 65 5.51 3.07 10.47
C MET A 65 4.05 3.47 10.72
N PHE A 66 3.11 3.08 9.85
CA PHE A 66 1.70 3.41 10.04
C PHE A 66 1.04 2.61 11.17
N LEU A 67 1.51 1.39 11.42
CA LEU A 67 1.13 0.62 12.61
C LEU A 67 1.55 1.33 13.89
N ALA A 68 2.80 1.82 13.97
CA ALA A 68 3.30 2.57 15.12
C ALA A 68 2.53 3.89 15.35
N GLN A 69 1.97 4.48 14.29
CA GLN A 69 1.11 5.67 14.35
C GLN A 69 -0.36 5.35 14.70
N GLY A 70 -0.75 4.08 14.79
CA GLY A 70 -2.15 3.68 14.95
C GLY A 70 -3.03 3.96 13.71
N ASN A 71 -2.43 4.22 12.54
CA ASN A 71 -3.15 4.59 11.33
C ASN A 71 -3.56 3.35 10.53
N ARG A 72 -4.69 2.76 10.93
CA ARG A 72 -5.23 1.53 10.31
C ARG A 72 -5.43 1.65 8.81
N ALA A 73 -6.04 2.74 8.33
CA ALA A 73 -6.38 2.89 6.92
C ALA A 73 -5.14 2.94 6.03
N ALA A 74 -4.11 3.70 6.44
CA ALA A 74 -2.84 3.74 5.71
C ALA A 74 -2.10 2.40 5.80
N ALA A 75 -2.05 1.77 6.98
CA ALA A 75 -1.43 0.46 7.16
C ALA A 75 -2.02 -0.60 6.22
N MET A 76 -3.34 -0.68 6.08
CA MET A 76 -3.99 -1.60 5.15
C MET A 76 -3.60 -1.39 3.68
N LEU A 77 -3.37 -0.13 3.26
CA LEU A 77 -2.88 0.15 1.90
C LEU A 77 -1.50 -0.45 1.69
N HIS A 78 -0.64 -0.39 2.70
CA HIS A 78 0.71 -0.94 2.64
C HIS A 78 0.75 -2.47 2.76
N VAL A 79 -0.21 -3.12 3.44
CA VAL A 79 -0.38 -4.57 3.33
C VAL A 79 -0.70 -4.98 1.89
N ARG A 80 -1.69 -4.33 1.25
CA ARG A 80 -2.05 -4.61 -0.15
C ARG A 80 -0.89 -4.33 -1.11
N GLY A 81 -0.18 -3.23 -0.89
CA GLY A 81 1.02 -2.86 -1.65
C GLY A 81 2.15 -3.88 -1.51
N ALA A 82 2.40 -4.38 -0.29
CA ALA A 82 3.40 -5.41 -0.02
C ALA A 82 3.04 -6.72 -0.71
N LEU A 83 1.78 -7.18 -0.62
CA LEU A 83 1.30 -8.39 -1.31
C LEU A 83 1.47 -8.27 -2.82
N LYS A 84 1.11 -7.12 -3.41
CA LYS A 84 1.33 -6.86 -4.85
C LYS A 84 2.82 -6.88 -5.22
N ALA A 85 3.69 -6.50 -4.30
CA ALA A 85 5.15 -6.57 -4.46
C ALA A 85 5.74 -7.95 -4.14
N GLY A 86 4.90 -8.96 -3.89
CA GLY A 86 5.33 -10.35 -3.65
C GLY A 86 5.60 -10.69 -2.19
N ALA A 87 5.15 -9.88 -1.23
CA ALA A 87 5.22 -10.27 0.18
C ALA A 87 4.36 -11.49 0.47
N THR A 88 4.86 -12.37 1.33
CA THR A 88 4.12 -13.54 1.82
C THR A 88 3.35 -13.22 3.10
N PRO A 89 2.31 -14.00 3.46
CA PRO A 89 1.66 -13.89 4.77
C PRO A 89 2.64 -14.01 5.94
N ALA A 90 3.69 -14.83 5.81
CA ALA A 90 4.70 -14.99 6.84
C ALA A 90 5.53 -13.71 7.04
N GLU A 91 5.90 -13.02 5.95
CA GLU A 91 6.60 -11.73 6.04
C GLU A 91 5.71 -10.64 6.68
N LEU A 92 4.42 -10.63 6.36
CA LEU A 92 3.46 -9.72 7.01
C LEU A 92 3.29 -10.02 8.50
N TYR A 93 3.23 -11.30 8.87
CA TYR A 93 3.18 -11.70 10.28
C TYR A 93 4.48 -11.31 11.02
N GLY A 94 5.65 -11.41 10.38
CA GLY A 94 6.90 -10.91 10.94
C GLY A 94 6.88 -9.40 11.25
N VAL A 95 6.15 -8.60 10.46
CA VAL A 95 5.91 -7.19 10.80
C VAL A 95 5.02 -7.05 12.04
N CYS A 96 3.99 -7.90 12.19
CA CYS A 96 3.19 -7.94 13.42
C CYS A 96 4.09 -8.24 14.64
N GLU A 97 4.89 -9.29 14.58
CA GLU A 97 5.81 -9.69 15.67
C GLU A 97 6.79 -8.56 16.03
N THR A 98 7.37 -7.91 15.02
CA THR A 98 8.26 -6.75 15.23
C THR A 98 7.50 -5.57 15.87
N GLY A 99 6.24 -5.37 15.47
CA GLY A 99 5.34 -4.39 16.07
C GLY A 99 5.10 -4.63 17.57
N ALA A 100 5.05 -5.90 18.01
CA ALA A 100 4.95 -6.24 19.43
C ALA A 100 6.19 -5.78 20.23
N ILE A 101 7.39 -5.90 19.64
CA ILE A 101 8.65 -5.53 20.29
C ILE A 101 8.77 -4.01 20.46
N VAL A 102 8.42 -3.23 19.44
CA VAL A 102 8.65 -1.78 19.44
C VAL A 102 7.44 -1.00 19.98
N GLY A 103 6.22 -1.46 19.67
CA GLY A 103 4.97 -0.78 19.98
C GLY A 103 4.10 -1.47 21.03
N GLY A 104 4.53 -2.62 21.55
CA GLY A 104 3.79 -3.42 22.52
C GLY A 104 2.53 -4.07 21.95
N MET A 105 1.74 -4.66 22.85
CA MET A 105 0.52 -5.39 22.49
C MET A 105 -0.53 -4.55 21.73
N PRO A 106 -0.71 -3.24 21.97
CA PRO A 106 -1.66 -2.45 21.17
C PRO A 106 -1.33 -2.43 19.67
N VAL A 107 -0.04 -2.26 19.31
CA VAL A 107 0.41 -2.27 17.91
C VAL A 107 0.30 -3.67 17.32
N TYR A 108 0.68 -4.70 18.07
CA TYR A 108 0.53 -6.09 17.64
C TYR A 108 -0.93 -6.45 17.33
N SER A 109 -1.86 -6.14 18.23
CA SER A 109 -3.28 -6.43 18.05
C SER A 109 -3.85 -5.72 16.83
N LEU A 110 -3.49 -4.45 16.61
CA LEU A 110 -3.88 -3.72 15.40
C LEU A 110 -3.31 -4.37 14.13
N ALA A 111 -2.03 -4.76 14.16
CA ALA A 111 -1.35 -5.39 13.03
C ALA A 111 -2.00 -6.72 12.65
N VAL A 112 -2.25 -7.59 13.63
CA VAL A 112 -2.90 -8.89 13.42
C VAL A 112 -4.29 -8.71 12.82
N ASP A 113 -5.12 -7.83 13.39
CA ASP A 113 -6.48 -7.58 12.92
C ASP A 113 -6.50 -7.13 11.44
N LEU A 114 -5.72 -6.10 11.10
CA LEU A 114 -5.75 -5.55 9.75
C LEU A 114 -5.06 -6.45 8.72
N VAL A 115 -4.00 -7.16 9.09
CA VAL A 115 -3.34 -8.13 8.19
C VAL A 115 -4.29 -9.29 7.91
N HIS A 116 -4.96 -9.81 8.94
CA HIS A 116 -5.97 -10.84 8.79
C HIS A 116 -7.09 -10.41 7.83
N ASP A 117 -7.64 -9.21 8.02
CA ASP A 117 -8.69 -8.67 7.16
C ASP A 117 -8.27 -8.59 5.69
N VAL A 118 -7.09 -8.03 5.42
CA VAL A 118 -6.60 -7.90 4.05
C VAL A 118 -6.32 -9.27 3.43
N LEU A 119 -5.73 -10.22 4.17
CA LEU A 119 -5.48 -11.57 3.64
C LEU A 119 -6.79 -12.31 3.32
N ARG A 120 -7.81 -12.14 4.16
CA ARG A 120 -9.16 -12.68 3.92
C ARG A 120 -9.79 -12.05 2.68
N GLU A 121 -9.77 -10.72 2.54
CA GLU A 121 -10.26 -10.02 1.34
C GLU A 121 -9.54 -10.47 0.05
N GLN A 122 -8.25 -10.80 0.16
CA GLN A 122 -7.44 -11.28 -0.96
C GLN A 122 -7.58 -12.78 -1.20
N GLY A 123 -8.45 -13.48 -0.47
CA GLY A 123 -8.78 -14.89 -0.68
C GLY A 123 -7.68 -15.89 -0.31
N PHE A 124 -6.79 -15.55 0.63
CA PHE A 124 -5.69 -16.44 1.02
C PHE A 124 -6.17 -17.72 1.73
N TRP A 125 -7.33 -17.67 2.38
CA TRP A 125 -7.88 -18.80 3.11
C TRP A 125 -8.56 -19.82 2.19
N GLU A 126 -9.30 -19.37 1.17
CA GLU A 126 -9.88 -20.28 0.17
C GLU A 126 -8.80 -20.96 -0.69
N ARG A 127 -7.68 -20.26 -0.96
CA ARG A 127 -6.52 -20.86 -1.67
C ARG A 127 -5.80 -21.92 -0.86
N SER A 128 -5.77 -21.76 0.47
CA SER A 128 -5.05 -22.69 1.36
C SER A 128 -5.90 -23.90 1.75
N ASN A 129 -7.22 -23.84 1.54
CA ASN A 129 -8.14 -24.93 1.83
C ASN A 129 -9.29 -24.94 0.80
N PRO A 130 -9.05 -25.43 -0.44
CA PRO A 130 -10.08 -25.46 -1.47
C PRO A 130 -11.26 -26.34 -1.02
N PRO A 131 -12.51 -25.98 -1.38
CA PRO A 131 -13.66 -26.83 -1.07
C PRO A 131 -13.43 -28.22 -1.66
N ALA A 132 -13.70 -29.26 -0.86
CA ALA A 132 -13.62 -30.63 -1.32
C ALA A 132 -14.50 -30.76 -2.58
N THR A 133 -13.90 -31.18 -3.69
CA THR A 133 -14.63 -31.44 -4.93
C THR A 133 -15.73 -32.44 -4.61
N SER A 134 -16.99 -32.01 -4.72
CA SER A 134 -18.12 -32.91 -4.64
C SER A 134 -18.05 -33.83 -5.84
N GLU A 135 -17.52 -35.03 -5.65
CA GLU A 135 -17.70 -36.13 -6.59
C GLU A 135 -19.21 -36.39 -6.69
N THR A 136 -19.81 -35.88 -7.76
CA THR A 136 -21.16 -36.28 -8.16
C THR A 136 -21.09 -37.73 -8.60
N SER A 137 -21.58 -38.63 -7.74
CA SER A 137 -22.01 -39.99 -8.11
C SER A 137 -23.27 -39.95 -8.95
#